data_AF-A0A9D7KPI7-F1
#
_entry.id   AF-A0A9D7KPI7-F1
#
_cell.length_a   1.000
_cell.length_b   1.000
_cell.length_c   1.000
_cell.angle_alpha   90.00
_cell.angle_beta   90.00
_cell.angle_gamma   90.00
#
_symmetry.space_group_name_H-M   'P 1'
#
loop_
_entity.id
_entity.type
_entity.pdbx_description
1 polymer ?
#
loop_
_entity_poly.entity_id
_entity_poly.type
_entity_poly.pdbx_seq_one_letter_code
_entity_poly.pdbx_strand_id
1 'polypeptide(L)'
;MHTPMFPNGGHSGDDMWYSGNNKIRPRIAGKDSDFGIIERRDQMLEVMVNQSKKVRAVLTGDEHNYNHLVINPEMEMYPEKWDKKRLKLNRTIYQINNGAAGAPYYAQEVLPWSRFCNSFTTRNALVFITVDGEKISVQTINPDTLEEIETFEIEP
;
A
#
# COMPACT_ATOMS: atom_id res chain seq x y z
N MET A 1 3.14 6.70 5.81
CA MET A 1 3.90 7.09 4.61
C MET A 1 2.98 7.96 3.76
N HIS A 2 3.51 8.85 2.92
CA HIS A 2 2.61 9.69 2.11
C HIS A 2 1.91 8.86 1.03
N THR A 3 2.71 8.27 0.15
CA THR A 3 2.24 7.50 -1.01
C THR A 3 2.16 5.99 -0.75
N PRO A 4 1.21 5.28 -1.38
CA PRO A 4 1.20 3.83 -1.50
C PRO A 4 2.52 3.22 -1.97
N MET A 5 2.92 2.11 -1.34
CA MET A 5 3.98 1.24 -1.89
C MET A 5 3.45 0.44 -3.10
N PHE A 6 2.15 0.17 -3.08
CA PHE A 6 1.41 -0.60 -4.06
C PHE A 6 0.10 0.15 -4.34
N PRO A 7 0.07 1.08 -5.31
CA PRO A 7 -1.15 1.81 -5.66
C PRO A 7 -2.27 0.86 -6.11
N ASN A 8 -3.54 1.24 -5.95
CA ASN A 8 -4.70 0.46 -6.42
C ASN A 8 -5.70 1.31 -7.25
N GLY A 9 -5.49 2.62 -7.35
CA GLY A 9 -6.28 3.58 -8.12
C GLY A 9 -5.40 4.42 -9.04
N GLY A 10 -5.67 5.73 -9.13
CA GLY A 10 -5.14 6.64 -10.16
C GLY A 10 -3.62 6.91 -10.17
N HIS A 11 -2.84 6.13 -9.42
CA HIS A 11 -1.40 6.30 -9.23
C HIS A 11 -0.56 5.12 -9.80
N SER A 12 -1.12 4.31 -10.71
CA SER A 12 -0.28 3.30 -11.40
C SER A 12 0.82 3.89 -12.26
N GLY A 13 0.69 5.15 -12.68
CA GLY A 13 1.70 5.88 -13.47
C GLY A 13 2.85 6.44 -12.65
N ASP A 14 2.74 6.46 -11.31
CA ASP A 14 3.73 7.03 -10.39
C ASP A 14 3.88 6.18 -9.11
N ASP A 15 3.95 6.81 -7.93
CA ASP A 15 4.22 6.16 -6.65
C ASP A 15 5.46 5.25 -6.68
N MET A 16 5.40 4.10 -6.00
CA MET A 16 6.48 3.13 -6.02
C MET A 16 6.34 2.11 -7.16
N TRP A 17 5.62 2.46 -8.23
CA TRP A 17 5.34 1.57 -9.35
C TRP A 17 5.76 2.10 -10.72
N TYR A 18 5.37 3.32 -11.09
CA TYR A 18 5.63 3.94 -12.40
C TYR A 18 5.32 3.02 -13.59
N SER A 19 4.17 2.37 -13.57
CA SER A 19 3.73 1.39 -14.57
C SER A 19 4.73 0.22 -14.76
N GLY A 20 5.43 -0.16 -13.67
CA GLY A 20 6.48 -1.17 -13.69
C GLY A 20 7.85 -0.65 -14.15
N ASN A 21 7.99 0.66 -14.39
CA ASN A 21 9.22 1.26 -14.88
C ASN A 21 10.24 1.50 -13.76
N ASN A 22 11.09 0.51 -13.52
CA ASN A 22 12.21 0.65 -12.60
C ASN A 22 13.42 1.39 -13.19
N LYS A 23 13.26 2.27 -14.18
CA LYS A 23 14.30 3.25 -14.57
C LYS A 23 14.19 4.54 -13.77
N ILE A 24 13.04 4.81 -13.14
CA ILE A 24 12.84 5.99 -12.30
C ILE A 24 13.74 5.90 -11.07
N ARG A 25 14.41 7.01 -10.74
CA ARG A 25 15.41 7.10 -9.66
C ARG A 25 15.01 8.19 -8.66
N PRO A 26 14.90 7.86 -7.37
CA PRO A 26 14.87 8.88 -6.33
C PRO A 26 16.16 9.69 -6.32
N ARG A 27 16.06 10.99 -6.04
CA ARG A 27 17.22 11.87 -5.93
C ARG A 27 17.57 12.15 -4.48
N ILE A 28 18.82 11.92 -4.11
CA ILE A 28 19.37 12.13 -2.77
C ILE A 28 20.48 13.16 -2.91
N ALA A 29 20.34 14.31 -2.23
CA ALA A 29 21.29 15.43 -2.33
C ALA A 29 21.62 15.83 -3.79
N GLY A 30 20.60 15.83 -4.65
CA GLY A 30 20.72 16.21 -6.06
C GLY A 30 21.30 15.15 -6.99
N LYS A 31 21.65 13.96 -6.49
CA LYS A 31 22.15 12.83 -7.30
C LYS A 31 21.13 11.72 -7.36
N ASP A 32 21.05 11.06 -8.51
CA ASP A 32 20.22 9.87 -8.67
C ASP A 32 20.76 8.74 -7.79
N SER A 33 19.84 8.03 -7.13
CA SER A 33 20.14 6.79 -6.42
C SER A 33 20.58 5.70 -7.41
N ASP A 34 21.45 4.79 -6.96
CA ASP A 34 21.82 3.60 -7.76
C ASP A 34 20.61 2.66 -7.97
N PHE A 35 19.67 2.68 -7.05
CA PHE A 35 18.46 1.84 -7.05
C PHE A 35 17.29 2.54 -7.73
N GLY A 36 16.58 1.78 -8.56
CA GLY A 36 15.29 2.21 -9.09
C GLY A 36 14.16 2.22 -8.07
N ILE A 37 13.05 2.84 -8.45
CA ILE A 37 11.90 3.02 -7.56
C ILE A 37 11.37 1.69 -6.98
N ILE A 38 11.31 0.63 -7.78
CA ILE A 38 10.88 -0.70 -7.34
C ILE A 38 11.93 -1.34 -6.43
N GLU A 39 13.22 -1.19 -6.74
CA GLU A 39 14.31 -1.64 -5.85
C GLU A 39 14.30 -0.90 -4.50
N ARG A 40 13.91 0.38 -4.49
CA ARG A 40 13.76 1.17 -3.27
C ARG A 40 12.55 0.74 -2.45
N ARG A 41 11.43 0.40 -3.10
CA ARG A 41 10.28 -0.24 -2.45
C ARG A 41 10.70 -1.56 -1.79
N ASP A 42 11.48 -2.37 -2.50
CA ASP A 42 11.97 -3.64 -1.98
C ASP A 42 12.90 -3.44 -0.78
N GLN A 43 13.79 -2.44 -0.80
CA GLN A 43 14.61 -2.09 0.37
C GLN A 43 13.77 -1.67 1.58
N MET A 44 12.68 -0.95 1.37
CA MET A 44 11.76 -0.57 2.45
C MET A 44 11.02 -1.80 3.00
N LEU A 45 10.51 -2.67 2.13
CA LEU A 45 9.86 -3.92 2.55
C LEU A 45 10.83 -4.87 3.26
N GLU A 46 12.07 -4.97 2.80
CA GLU A 46 13.11 -5.75 3.45
C GLU A 46 13.29 -5.30 4.91
N VAL A 47 13.41 -4.00 5.15
CA VAL A 47 13.56 -3.47 6.52
C VAL A 47 12.28 -3.66 7.34
N MET A 48 11.12 -3.30 6.79
CA MET A 48 9.85 -3.28 7.53
C MET A 48 9.30 -4.68 7.79
N VAL A 49 9.39 -5.57 6.80
CA VAL A 49 8.73 -6.88 6.79
C VAL A 49 9.70 -8.00 7.17
N ASN A 50 10.91 -8.01 6.59
CA ASN A 50 11.83 -9.15 6.75
C ASN A 50 12.75 -9.00 7.96
N GLN A 51 13.21 -7.78 8.25
CA GLN A 51 14.14 -7.49 9.35
C GLN A 51 13.45 -7.06 10.64
N SER A 52 12.16 -6.73 10.58
CA SER A 52 11.37 -6.28 11.72
C SER A 52 10.08 -7.09 11.86
N LYS A 53 9.72 -7.40 13.11
CA LYS A 53 8.40 -7.95 13.47
C LYS A 53 7.41 -6.88 13.95
N LYS A 54 7.87 -5.63 14.09
CA LYS A 54 7.12 -4.54 14.72
C LYS A 54 6.15 -3.84 13.78
N VAL A 55 6.43 -3.83 12.48
CA VAL A 55 5.57 -3.13 11.50
C VAL A 55 4.43 -4.05 11.12
N ARG A 56 3.20 -3.74 11.54
CA ARG A 56 2.02 -4.54 11.21
C ARG A 56 1.23 -3.96 10.04
N ALA A 57 1.18 -2.64 9.93
CA ALA A 57 0.58 -1.95 8.79
C ALA A 57 1.37 -0.70 8.40
N VAL A 58 1.20 -0.27 7.15
CA VAL A 58 1.60 1.04 6.65
C VAL A 58 0.34 1.82 6.30
N LEU A 59 0.24 3.04 6.82
CA LEU A 59 -0.85 3.96 6.51
C LEU A 59 -0.40 4.91 5.40
N THR A 60 -1.22 5.05 4.36
CA THR A 60 -0.96 5.88 3.19
C THR A 60 -2.15 6.78 2.86
N GLY A 61 -1.93 7.81 2.05
CA GLY A 61 -2.94 8.80 1.68
C GLY A 61 -3.06 8.90 0.16
N ASP A 62 -2.37 9.88 -0.42
CA ASP A 62 -2.21 10.22 -1.85
C ASP A 62 -3.33 9.82 -2.82
N GLU A 63 -3.56 8.53 -3.01
CA GLU A 63 -4.74 8.00 -3.69
C GLU A 63 -6.05 8.45 -3.03
N HIS A 64 -6.89 9.15 -3.79
CA HIS A 64 -8.20 9.69 -3.36
C HIS A 64 -9.29 8.61 -3.22
N ASN A 65 -8.99 7.55 -2.47
CA ASN A 65 -9.89 6.46 -2.13
C ASN A 65 -9.50 5.87 -0.76
N TYR A 66 -10.35 5.03 -0.22
CA TYR A 66 -9.95 4.04 0.76
C TYR A 66 -9.62 2.75 0.04
N ASN A 67 -8.47 2.15 0.35
CA ASN A 67 -8.19 0.78 -0.02
C ASN A 67 -7.42 0.03 1.07
N HIS A 68 -7.76 -1.25 1.20
CA HIS A 68 -7.13 -2.19 2.12
C HIS A 68 -6.44 -3.28 1.30
N LEU A 69 -5.11 -3.23 1.27
CA LEU A 69 -4.26 -4.19 0.59
C LEU A 69 -3.54 -5.09 1.57
N VAL A 70 -3.63 -6.41 1.36
CA VAL A 70 -2.88 -7.41 2.12
C VAL A 70 -1.56 -7.72 1.41
N ILE A 71 -0.46 -7.23 1.97
CA ILE A 71 0.89 -7.46 1.45
C ILE A 71 1.45 -8.74 2.07
N ASN A 72 1.47 -9.82 1.30
CA ASN A 72 1.86 -11.15 1.78
C ASN A 72 2.88 -11.85 0.85
N PRO A 73 3.48 -12.98 1.27
CA PRO A 73 4.50 -13.68 0.48
C PRO A 73 4.04 -14.21 -0.89
N GLU A 74 2.73 -14.34 -1.13
CA GLU A 74 2.14 -14.82 -2.38
C GLU A 74 1.78 -13.66 -3.34
N MET A 75 2.01 -12.41 -2.90
CA MET A 75 1.67 -11.22 -3.66
C MET A 75 2.59 -11.02 -4.86
N GLU A 76 2.00 -10.82 -6.04
CA GLU A 76 2.74 -10.43 -7.23
C GLU A 76 3.12 -8.95 -7.12
N MET A 77 4.41 -8.67 -6.94
CA MET A 77 4.92 -7.31 -6.72
C MET A 77 5.61 -6.69 -7.93
N TYR A 78 5.83 -7.46 -9.00
CA TYR A 78 6.76 -7.10 -10.09
C TYR A 78 6.06 -7.11 -11.44
N PRO A 79 6.54 -6.32 -12.42
CA PRO A 79 6.04 -6.41 -13.79
C PRO A 79 6.43 -7.75 -14.41
N GLU A 80 5.71 -8.17 -15.45
CA GLU A 80 5.93 -9.47 -16.11
C GLU A 80 7.40 -9.68 -16.53
N LYS A 81 8.03 -8.63 -17.07
CA LYS A 81 9.42 -8.65 -17.57
C LYS A 81 10.42 -8.09 -16.55
N TRP A 82 10.44 -8.64 -15.34
CA TRP A 82 11.41 -8.27 -14.30
C TRP A 82 12.70 -9.09 -14.40
N ASP A 83 13.84 -8.39 -14.52
CA ASP A 83 15.18 -8.97 -14.74
C ASP A 83 16.13 -8.85 -13.53
N LYS A 84 15.67 -8.21 -12.44
CA LYS A 84 16.47 -7.99 -11.22
C LYS A 84 16.10 -8.99 -10.12
N LYS A 85 16.81 -8.90 -8.99
CA LYS A 85 16.51 -9.70 -7.79
C LYS A 85 15.07 -9.43 -7.34
N ARG A 86 14.33 -10.49 -7.01
CA ARG A 86 13.01 -10.41 -6.37
C ARG A 86 13.17 -10.55 -4.86
N LEU A 87 12.51 -9.69 -4.12
CA LEU A 87 12.32 -9.79 -2.68
C LEU A 87 11.30 -10.89 -2.38
N LYS A 88 11.60 -11.73 -1.40
CA LYS A 88 10.63 -12.64 -0.78
C LYS A 88 10.25 -12.06 0.57
N LEU A 89 8.96 -11.94 0.84
CA LEU A 89 8.46 -11.46 2.12
C LEU A 89 8.40 -12.63 3.12
N ASN A 90 8.80 -12.38 4.35
CA ASN A 90 8.82 -13.39 5.41
C ASN A 90 7.49 -13.48 6.18
N ARG A 91 6.60 -12.49 6.00
CA ARG A 91 5.32 -12.39 6.71
C ARG A 91 4.38 -11.43 5.99
N THR A 92 3.14 -11.40 6.45
CA THR A 92 2.10 -10.47 5.98
C THR A 92 2.19 -9.14 6.73
N ILE A 93 1.95 -8.05 6.02
CA ILE A 93 1.59 -6.73 6.56
C ILE A 93 0.42 -6.15 5.77
N TYR A 94 -0.14 -5.05 6.26
CA TYR A 94 -1.28 -4.40 5.64
C TYR A 94 -0.87 -3.02 5.11
N GLN A 95 -1.36 -2.63 3.94
CA GLN A 95 -1.35 -1.24 3.51
C GLN A 95 -2.79 -0.74 3.56
N ILE A 96 -3.01 0.30 4.38
CA ILE A 96 -4.30 0.96 4.51
C ILE A 96 -4.14 2.34 3.91
N ASN A 97 -4.71 2.52 2.73
CA ASN A 97 -4.80 3.81 2.10
C ASN A 97 -6.06 4.53 2.54
N ASN A 98 -5.95 5.79 2.96
CA ASN A 98 -7.10 6.66 3.16
C ASN A 98 -6.79 8.08 2.70
N GLY A 99 -6.96 8.35 1.42
CA GLY A 99 -7.02 9.69 0.84
C GLY A 99 -8.45 10.16 0.54
N ALA A 100 -9.47 9.46 1.04
CA ALA A 100 -10.89 9.70 0.73
C ALA A 100 -11.51 10.88 1.50
N ALA A 101 -10.80 12.01 1.61
CA ALA A 101 -11.26 13.18 2.36
C ALA A 101 -11.97 14.25 1.50
N GLY A 102 -12.10 14.04 0.18
CA GLY A 102 -12.92 14.90 -0.69
C GLY A 102 -12.26 15.41 -1.98
N ALA A 103 -11.03 15.02 -2.29
CA ALA A 103 -10.44 15.31 -3.61
C ALA A 103 -11.07 14.42 -4.72
N PRO A 104 -11.00 14.82 -6.01
CA PRO A 104 -11.63 14.07 -7.10
C PRO A 104 -11.18 12.61 -7.14
N TYR A 105 -12.13 11.68 -7.26
CA TYR A 105 -11.87 10.25 -7.17
C TYR A 105 -11.41 9.64 -8.50
N TYR A 106 -10.65 8.55 -8.40
CA TYR A 106 -10.28 7.67 -9.50
C TYR A 106 -10.88 6.27 -9.24
N ALA A 107 -11.26 5.58 -10.30
CA ALA A 107 -11.68 4.17 -10.19
C ALA A 107 -10.50 3.27 -9.81
N GLN A 108 -10.81 2.07 -9.30
CA GLN A 108 -9.78 1.07 -9.06
C GLN A 108 -9.15 0.64 -10.40
N GLU A 109 -7.82 0.53 -10.41
CA GLU A 109 -7.06 0.05 -11.55
C GLU A 109 -6.66 -1.43 -11.40
N VAL A 110 -6.35 -2.08 -12.53
CA VAL A 110 -5.93 -3.49 -12.56
C VAL A 110 -4.41 -3.58 -12.59
N LEU A 111 -3.85 -4.09 -11.50
CA LEU A 111 -2.42 -4.17 -11.20
C LEU A 111 -2.07 -5.59 -10.75
N PRO A 112 -0.78 -5.97 -10.75
CA PRO A 112 -0.37 -7.34 -10.41
C PRO A 112 -0.88 -7.83 -9.05
N TRP A 113 -1.00 -6.93 -8.06
CA TRP A 113 -1.48 -7.23 -6.72
C TRP A 113 -2.97 -6.98 -6.50
N SER A 114 -3.75 -6.54 -7.49
CA SER A 114 -5.16 -6.16 -7.30
C SER A 114 -6.00 -7.28 -6.66
N ARG A 115 -5.64 -8.56 -6.87
CA ARG A 115 -6.32 -9.70 -6.23
C ARG A 115 -6.19 -9.73 -4.69
N PHE A 116 -5.28 -8.95 -4.11
CA PHE A 116 -5.07 -8.83 -2.67
C PHE A 116 -5.62 -7.53 -2.08
N CYS A 117 -6.24 -6.69 -2.92
CA CYS A 117 -6.98 -5.52 -2.47
C CYS A 117 -8.37 -5.97 -2.01
N ASN A 118 -8.53 -6.18 -0.71
CA ASN A 118 -9.75 -6.76 -0.13
C ASN A 118 -10.92 -5.78 -0.14
N SER A 119 -10.64 -4.48 -0.02
CA SER A 119 -11.66 -3.44 -0.04
C SER A 119 -11.15 -2.22 -0.78
N PHE A 120 -12.05 -1.59 -1.53
CA PHE A 120 -11.81 -0.36 -2.27
C PHE A 120 -13.09 0.46 -2.29
N THR A 121 -13.02 1.75 -1.95
CA THR A 121 -14.14 2.66 -2.12
C THR A 121 -13.68 4.09 -2.41
N THR A 122 -14.42 4.77 -3.28
CA THR A 122 -14.25 6.20 -3.55
C THR A 122 -15.13 7.09 -2.67
N ARG A 123 -15.95 6.48 -1.80
CA ARG A 123 -16.75 7.22 -0.82
C ARG A 123 -15.85 7.79 0.27
N ASN A 124 -16.30 8.86 0.92
CA ASN A 124 -15.64 9.38 2.12
C ASN A 124 -15.45 8.27 3.15
N ALA A 125 -14.27 8.19 3.73
CA ALA A 125 -13.90 7.13 4.66
C ALA A 125 -13.12 7.67 5.87
N LEU A 126 -13.52 7.21 7.05
CA LEU A 126 -12.83 7.42 8.32
C LEU A 126 -12.42 6.05 8.88
N VAL A 127 -11.13 5.88 9.12
CA VAL A 127 -10.55 4.64 9.61
C VAL A 127 -10.26 4.76 11.11
N PHE A 128 -10.90 3.91 11.90
CA PHE A 128 -10.62 3.71 13.32
C PHE A 128 -9.70 2.50 13.49
N ILE A 129 -8.61 2.68 14.21
CA ILE A 129 -7.69 1.61 14.58
C ILE A 129 -7.70 1.50 16.10
N THR A 130 -8.18 0.37 16.61
CA THR A 130 -8.21 0.08 18.05
C THR A 130 -7.14 -0.95 18.36
N VAL A 131 -6.30 -0.65 19.35
CA VAL A 131 -5.23 -1.53 19.82
C VAL A 131 -5.55 -1.97 21.24
N ASP A 132 -5.75 -3.26 21.44
CA ASP A 132 -5.98 -3.89 22.74
C ASP A 132 -4.99 -5.05 22.93
N GLY A 133 -3.87 -4.75 23.62
CA GLY A 133 -2.76 -5.68 23.76
C GLY A 133 -2.15 -6.07 22.41
N GLU A 134 -2.23 -7.36 22.06
CA GLU A 134 -1.76 -7.90 20.77
C GLU A 134 -2.81 -7.79 19.66
N LYS A 135 -4.07 -7.51 20.00
CA LYS A 135 -5.16 -7.41 19.06
C LYS A 135 -5.22 -6.01 18.46
N ILE A 136 -5.26 -5.94 17.13
CA ILE A 136 -5.45 -4.68 16.40
C ILE A 136 -6.67 -4.85 15.51
N SER A 137 -7.72 -4.09 15.78
CA SER A 137 -8.96 -4.08 14.99
C SER A 137 -9.05 -2.78 14.20
N VAL A 138 -9.47 -2.90 12.95
CA VAL A 138 -9.68 -1.78 12.04
C VAL A 138 -11.15 -1.75 11.66
N GLN A 139 -11.79 -0.59 11.84
CA GLN A 139 -13.13 -0.32 11.37
C GLN A 139 -13.10 0.93 10.48
N THR A 140 -13.67 0.82 9.29
CA THR A 140 -13.77 1.92 8.35
C THR A 140 -15.24 2.26 8.15
N ILE A 141 -15.60 3.53 8.33
CA ILE A 141 -16.96 4.02 8.14
C ILE A 141 -17.00 5.19 7.17
N ASN A 142 -18.14 5.43 6.55
CA ASN A 142 -18.42 6.71 5.92
C ASN A 142 -18.77 7.75 7.00
N PRO A 143 -18.04 8.87 7.13
CA PRO A 143 -18.27 9.82 8.21
C PRO A 143 -19.57 10.62 8.07
N ASP A 144 -20.12 10.73 6.87
CA ASP A 144 -21.35 11.48 6.59
C ASP A 144 -22.61 10.64 6.84
N THR A 145 -22.54 9.34 6.52
CA THR A 145 -23.69 8.42 6.63
C THR A 145 -23.62 7.47 7.82
N LEU A 146 -22.45 7.37 8.46
CA LEU A 146 -22.12 6.39 9.51
C LEU A 146 -22.23 4.92 9.06
N GLU A 147 -22.31 4.68 7.75
CA GLU A 147 -22.33 3.34 7.18
C GLU A 147 -20.96 2.68 7.32
N GLU A 148 -20.94 1.42 7.77
CA GLU A 148 -19.72 0.64 7.81
C GLU A 148 -19.29 0.25 6.39
N ILE A 149 -18.04 0.57 6.06
CA ILE A 149 -17.38 0.19 4.80
C ILE A 149 -16.71 -1.17 4.96
N GLU A 150 -15.96 -1.37 6.05
CA GLU A 150 -15.23 -2.61 6.32
C GLU A 150 -14.86 -2.71 7.81
N THR A 151 -14.81 -3.93 8.32
CA THR A 151 -14.14 -4.27 9.59
C THR A 151 -13.20 -5.44 9.37
N PHE A 152 -11.97 -5.37 9.90
CA PHE A 152 -11.01 -6.48 9.87
C PHE A 152 -10.04 -6.44 11.06
N GLU A 153 -9.32 -7.54 11.25
CA GLU A 153 -8.23 -7.63 12.24
C GLU A 153 -6.88 -7.68 11.54
N ILE A 154 -5.90 -7.00 12.12
CA ILE A 154 -4.50 -7.07 11.69
C ILE A 154 -3.84 -8.21 12.45
N GLU A 155 -3.46 -9.26 11.70
CA GLU A 155 -2.84 -10.46 12.25
C GLU A 155 -1.43 -10.18 12.84
N PRO A 156 -0.98 -11.02 13.78
CA PRO A 156 0.34 -10.88 14.39
C PRO A 156 1.57 -11.31 13.57
#